data_AF-A0A2V9X4B0-F1
#
_entry.id   AF-A0A2V9X4B0-F1
#
_cell.length_a   1.000
_cell.length_b   1.000
_cell.length_c   1.000
_cell.angle_alpha   90.00
_cell.angle_beta   90.00
_cell.angle_gamma   90.00
#
_symmetry.space_group_name_H-M   'P 1'
#
loop_
_entity.id
_entity.type
_entity.pdbx_description
1 polymer ?
#
loop_
_entity_poly.entity_id
_entity_poly.type
_entity_poly.pdbx_seq_one_letter_code
_entity_poly.pdbx_strand_id
1 'polypeptide(L)'
;PFDVDGSLGTVGTVNLTWVGTPQVSETRVTRADAPKVLEYSDIRWELEAFGSGTRLTLWHNIDRRFISWGAAGWHICFDVLERLLAAAPIGRIVGAEAMKFGGWQRLNAEYAKQFGIETPN
;
A
#
# COMPACT_ATOMS: atom_id res chain seq x y z
N PRO A 1 -4.71 -2.54 -3.66
CA PRO A 1 -3.79 -2.74 -4.81
C PRO A 1 -4.50 -2.24 -6.07
N PHE A 2 -3.80 -1.47 -6.90
CA PHE A 2 -4.37 -0.78 -8.06
C PHE A 2 -3.50 -1.01 -9.29
N ASP A 3 -4.14 -0.99 -10.45
CA ASP A 3 -3.47 -0.74 -11.72
C ASP A 3 -3.48 0.75 -12.01
N VAL A 4 -2.40 1.25 -12.62
CA VAL A 4 -2.20 2.67 -12.95
C VAL A 4 -2.10 2.79 -14.46
N ASP A 5 -2.81 3.74 -15.06
CA ASP A 5 -2.83 3.96 -16.51
C ASP A 5 -1.64 4.80 -17.02
N GLY A 6 -0.80 5.32 -16.11
CA GLY A 6 0.33 6.17 -16.40
C GLY A 6 1.49 6.01 -15.40
N SER A 7 2.57 6.75 -15.63
CA SER A 7 3.73 6.74 -14.75
C SER A 7 3.47 7.55 -13.48
N LEU A 8 3.71 6.95 -12.31
CA LEU A 8 3.76 7.69 -11.04
C LEU A 8 5.08 8.49 -10.89
N GLY A 9 6.07 8.26 -11.74
CA GLY A 9 7.37 8.92 -11.68
C GLY A 9 7.39 10.35 -12.23
N THR A 10 6.24 10.95 -12.53
CA THR A 10 6.13 12.31 -13.06
C THR A 10 4.94 13.00 -12.42
N VAL A 11 5.10 14.28 -12.07
CA VAL A 11 4.00 15.11 -11.57
C VAL A 11 2.92 15.22 -12.64
N GLY A 12 1.68 14.91 -12.27
CA GLY A 12 0.57 14.87 -13.21
C GLY A 12 -0.62 14.08 -12.67
N THR A 13 -1.62 13.90 -13.53
CA THR A 13 -2.81 13.12 -13.22
C THR A 13 -2.66 11.71 -13.80
N VAL A 14 -3.06 10.72 -13.01
CA VAL A 14 -3.15 9.30 -13.38
C VAL A 14 -4.48 8.75 -12.90
N ASN A 15 -4.96 7.66 -13.49
CA ASN A 15 -6.10 6.92 -12.98
C ASN A 15 -5.64 5.65 -12.28
N LEU A 16 -6.19 5.43 -11.08
CA LEU A 16 -6.03 4.21 -10.31
C LEU A 16 -7.28 3.33 -10.49
N THR A 17 -7.09 2.09 -10.92
CA THR A 17 -8.16 1.09 -11.03
C THR A 17 -7.95 0.02 -9.97
N TRP A 18 -8.91 -0.17 -9.06
CA TRP A 18 -8.81 -1.23 -8.05
C TRP A 18 -8.81 -2.60 -8.73
N VAL A 19 -7.79 -3.41 -8.45
CA VAL A 19 -7.65 -4.74 -9.05
C VAL A 19 -8.87 -5.59 -8.72
N GLY A 20 -9.49 -6.15 -9.76
CA GLY A 20 -10.70 -6.97 -9.64
C GLY A 20 -12.01 -6.18 -9.62
N THR A 21 -11.96 -4.85 -9.83
CA THR A 21 -13.16 -4.01 -9.98
C THR A 21 -13.03 -3.09 -11.19
N PRO A 22 -14.14 -2.63 -11.80
CA PRO A 22 -14.10 -1.60 -12.84
C PRO A 22 -14.01 -0.17 -12.27
N GLN A 23 -13.85 0.00 -10.95
CA GLN A 23 -13.89 1.31 -10.31
C GLN A 23 -12.56 2.05 -10.54
N VAL A 24 -12.68 3.17 -11.26
CA VAL A 24 -11.57 4.08 -11.56
C VAL A 24 -11.63 5.28 -10.61
N SER A 25 -10.49 5.67 -10.08
CA SER A 25 -10.31 6.88 -9.27
C SER A 25 -9.20 7.73 -9.85
N GLU A 26 -9.53 8.96 -10.26
CA GLU A 26 -8.52 9.94 -10.66
C GLU A 26 -7.63 10.29 -9.47
N THR A 27 -6.33 10.36 -9.68
CA THR A 27 -5.34 10.69 -8.66
C THR A 27 -4.27 11.61 -9.23
N ARG A 28 -3.81 12.55 -8.41
CA ARG A 28 -2.72 13.46 -8.77
C ARG A 28 -1.44 13.06 -8.05
N VAL A 29 -0.37 12.87 -8.83
CA VAL A 29 1.01 12.84 -8.34
C VAL A 29 1.41 14.27 -8.08
N THR A 30 1.70 14.60 -6.82
CA THR A 30 2.08 15.95 -6.39
C THR A 30 3.60 16.11 -6.34
N ARG A 31 4.35 15.02 -6.17
CA ARG A 31 5.81 15.02 -6.11
C ARG A 31 6.39 13.70 -6.59
N ALA A 32 7.46 13.77 -7.39
CA ALA A 32 8.18 12.60 -7.88
C ALA A 32 9.68 12.93 -8.01
N ASP A 33 10.40 12.90 -6.89
CA ASP A 33 11.82 13.22 -6.80
C ASP A 33 12.63 11.92 -6.77
N ALA A 34 12.81 11.28 -7.93
CA ALA A 34 13.50 10.00 -8.00
C ALA A 34 14.98 10.10 -7.55
N PRO A 35 15.51 9.12 -6.78
CA PRO A 35 14.83 7.94 -6.23
C PRO A 35 14.28 8.14 -4.80
N LYS A 36 14.17 9.39 -4.31
CA LYS A 36 14.00 9.69 -2.88
C LYS A 36 12.56 9.78 -2.43
N VAL A 37 11.71 10.49 -3.17
CA VAL A 37 10.34 10.81 -2.71
C VAL A 37 9.32 10.62 -3.81
N LEU A 38 8.17 10.02 -3.45
CA LEU A 38 6.98 9.97 -4.28
C LEU A 38 5.76 10.33 -3.43
N GLU A 39 4.96 11.29 -3.87
CA GLU A 39 3.71 11.71 -3.22
C GLU A 39 2.56 11.71 -4.24
N TYR A 40 1.47 11.04 -3.87
CA TYR A 40 0.23 11.03 -4.63
C TYR A 40 -0.94 10.75 -3.69
N SER A 41 -2.10 11.35 -3.96
CA SER A 41 -3.27 11.25 -3.07
C SER A 41 -2.91 11.63 -1.63
N ASP A 42 -3.17 10.73 -0.69
CA ASP A 42 -2.96 10.74 0.74
C ASP A 42 -1.73 9.92 1.15
N ILE A 43 -0.86 9.58 0.19
CA ILE A 43 0.26 8.67 0.36
C ILE A 43 1.58 9.38 0.05
N ARG A 44 2.59 9.14 0.88
CA ARG A 44 4.00 9.51 0.66
C ARG A 44 4.89 8.30 0.84
N TRP A 45 5.81 8.10 -0.09
CA TRP A 45 6.90 7.14 -0.02
C TRP A 45 8.21 7.89 0.08
N GLU A 46 9.06 7.48 1.01
CA GLU A 46 10.44 7.96 1.07
C GLU A 46 11.44 6.82 1.16
N LEU A 47 12.49 6.95 0.37
CA LEU A 47 13.62 6.04 0.35
C LEU A 47 14.87 6.76 0.85
N GLU A 48 15.54 6.14 1.79
CA GLU A 48 16.86 6.56 2.27
C GLU A 48 17.83 5.39 2.32
N ALA A 49 19.11 5.66 2.07
CA ALA A 49 20.15 4.66 2.26
C ALA A 49 20.25 4.30 3.75
N PHE A 50 20.29 3.00 4.05
CA PHE A 50 20.39 2.50 5.43
C PHE A 50 21.32 1.30 5.49
N GLY A 51 22.55 1.53 5.94
CA GLY A 51 23.60 0.50 5.94
C GLY A 51 23.88 -0.01 4.53
N SER A 52 23.82 -1.34 4.34
CA SER A 52 23.94 -1.98 3.03
C SER A 52 22.61 -2.07 2.25
N GLY A 53 21.53 -1.48 2.78
CA GLY A 53 20.19 -1.58 2.21
C GLY A 53 19.52 -0.22 2.04
N THR A 54 18.21 -0.27 1.80
CA THR A 54 17.35 0.91 1.69
C THR A 54 16.29 0.85 2.79
N ARG A 55 16.09 1.94 3.52
CA ARG A 55 14.90 2.09 4.34
C ARG A 55 13.82 2.74 3.50
N LEU A 56 12.66 2.09 3.48
CA LEU A 56 11.44 2.63 2.94
C LEU A 56 10.54 3.07 4.09
N THR A 57 10.11 4.33 4.06
CA THR A 57 9.08 4.85 4.96
C THR A 57 7.85 5.21 4.15
N LEU A 58 6.69 4.77 4.62
CA LEU A 58 5.39 5.02 4.01
C LEU A 58 4.52 5.79 4.99
N TRP A 59 3.96 6.90 4.53
CA TRP A 59 2.88 7.60 5.21
C TRP A 59 1.61 7.44 4.39
N HIS A 60 0.50 7.14 5.05
CA HIS A 60 -0.82 7.10 4.43
C HIS A 60 -1.83 7.68 5.42
N ASN A 61 -2.54 8.73 5.02
CA ASN A 61 -3.64 9.29 5.80
C ASN A 61 -4.94 8.51 5.56
N ILE A 62 -5.16 7.45 6.36
CA ILE A 62 -6.34 6.59 6.24
C ILE A 62 -7.43 7.07 7.18
N ASP A 63 -8.67 7.14 6.70
CA ASP A 63 -9.83 7.37 7.55
C ASP A 63 -9.83 6.38 8.73
N ARG A 64 -10.00 6.92 9.95
CA ARG A 64 -9.89 6.15 11.19
C ARG A 64 -10.80 4.92 11.23
N ARG A 65 -11.94 4.94 10.53
CA ARG A 65 -12.87 3.79 10.43
C ARG A 65 -12.25 2.60 9.70
N PHE A 66 -11.27 2.84 8.83
CA PHE A 66 -10.64 1.83 7.98
C PHE A 66 -9.15 1.66 8.29
N ILE A 67 -8.63 2.30 9.34
CA ILE A 67 -7.18 2.35 9.62
C ILE A 67 -6.57 0.97 9.89
N SER A 68 -7.29 0.06 10.56
CA SER A 68 -6.80 -1.30 10.79
C SER A 68 -6.75 -2.14 9.50
N TRP A 69 -7.79 -2.03 8.66
CA TRP A 69 -7.83 -2.66 7.34
C TRP A 69 -6.73 -2.13 6.42
N GLY A 70 -6.54 -0.80 6.40
CA GLY A 70 -5.51 -0.15 5.59
C GLY A 70 -4.10 -0.55 6.02
N ALA A 71 -3.84 -0.61 7.33
CA ALA A 71 -2.56 -1.06 7.87
C ALA A 71 -2.28 -2.54 7.55
N ALA A 72 -3.28 -3.42 7.72
CA ALA A 72 -3.17 -4.83 7.35
C ALA A 72 -2.91 -5.01 5.84
N GLY A 73 -3.58 -4.23 5.00
CA GLY A 73 -3.35 -4.22 3.55
C GLY A 73 -1.91 -3.81 3.18
N TRP A 74 -1.39 -2.75 3.81
CA TRP A 74 0.00 -2.34 3.60
C TRP A 74 1.01 -3.38 4.06
N HIS A 75 0.75 -4.05 5.19
CA HIS A 75 1.61 -5.13 5.69
C HIS A 75 1.77 -6.22 4.61
N ILE A 76 0.65 -6.68 4.03
CA ILE A 76 0.68 -7.69 2.96
C ILE A 76 1.41 -7.15 1.72
N CYS A 77 1.22 -5.88 1.37
CA CYS A 77 1.97 -5.27 0.27
C CYS A 77 3.49 -5.29 0.51
N PHE A 78 3.93 -5.08 1.76
CA PHE A 78 5.35 -5.17 2.11
C PHE A 78 5.90 -6.60 2.08
N ASP A 79 5.12 -7.59 2.52
CA ASP A 79 5.51 -9.01 2.39
C ASP A 79 5.70 -9.40 0.91
N VAL A 80 4.81 -8.95 0.03
CA VAL A 80 4.93 -9.17 -1.43
C VAL A 80 6.14 -8.43 -2.01
N LEU A 81 6.38 -7.18 -1.58
CA LEU A 81 7.55 -6.40 -2.02
C LEU A 81 8.86 -7.04 -1.59
N GLU A 82 8.96 -7.51 -0.34
CA GLU A 82 10.15 -8.20 0.17
C GLU A 82 10.46 -9.45 -0.65
N ARG A 83 9.44 -10.28 -0.91
CA ARG A 83 9.55 -11.48 -1.75
C ARG A 83 10.02 -11.16 -3.17
N LEU A 84 9.49 -10.09 -3.76
CA LEU A 84 9.90 -9.63 -5.09
C LEU A 84 11.37 -9.20 -5.11
N LEU A 85 11.81 -8.42 -4.12
CA LEU A 85 13.19 -7.97 -3.99
C LEU A 85 14.16 -9.13 -3.71
N ALA A 86 13.69 -10.17 -3.03
CA ALA A 86 14.44 -11.41 -2.78
C ALA A 86 14.46 -12.39 -3.97
N ALA A 87 13.99 -11.96 -5.16
CA ALA A 87 13.89 -12.79 -6.37
C ALA A 87 13.06 -14.09 -6.18
N ALA A 88 12.11 -14.08 -5.24
CA ALA A 88 11.19 -15.18 -4.96
C ALA A 88 9.73 -14.67 -4.99
N PRO A 89 9.26 -14.14 -6.14
CA PRO A 89 7.99 -13.42 -6.22
C PRO A 89 6.81 -14.33 -5.88
N ILE A 90 5.96 -13.85 -5.00
CA ILE A 90 4.61 -14.36 -4.82
C ILE A 90 3.67 -13.44 -5.60
N GLY A 91 2.67 -14.01 -6.27
CA GLY A 91 1.70 -13.22 -7.04
C GLY A 91 1.01 -12.16 -6.17
N ARG A 92 0.38 -11.15 -6.80
CA ARG A 92 -0.35 -10.11 -6.07
C ARG A 92 -1.46 -10.73 -5.22
N ILE A 93 -1.50 -10.37 -3.94
CA ILE A 93 -2.58 -10.76 -3.02
C ILE A 93 -3.59 -9.60 -2.99
N VAL A 94 -4.76 -9.79 -3.58
CA VAL A 94 -5.73 -8.70 -3.84
C VAL A 94 -7.16 -9.12 -3.51
N GLY A 95 -8.02 -8.14 -3.15
CA GLY A 95 -9.46 -8.33 -3.00
C GLY A 95 -9.85 -9.48 -2.08
N ALA A 96 -10.82 -10.29 -2.50
CA ALA A 96 -11.30 -11.44 -1.73
C ALA A 96 -10.20 -12.49 -1.44
N GLU A 97 -9.17 -12.59 -2.29
CA GLU A 97 -8.03 -13.50 -2.06
C GLU A 97 -7.16 -13.01 -0.90
N ALA A 98 -7.07 -11.69 -0.68
CA ALA A 98 -6.42 -11.16 0.52
C ALA A 98 -7.18 -11.54 1.80
N MET A 99 -8.53 -11.55 1.76
CA MET A 99 -9.34 -11.97 2.90
C MET A 99 -9.28 -13.48 3.18
N LYS A 100 -8.95 -14.28 2.17
CA LYS A 100 -8.69 -15.74 2.31
C LYS A 100 -7.30 -16.03 2.83
N PHE A 101 -6.39 -15.06 2.82
CA PHE A 101 -5.09 -15.22 3.45
C PHE A 101 -5.33 -15.44 4.95
N GLY A 102 -4.91 -16.60 5.46
CA GLY A 102 -5.18 -16.98 6.85
C GLY A 102 -4.67 -15.97 7.89
N GLY A 103 -3.72 -15.11 7.51
CA GLY A 103 -3.22 -14.00 8.33
C GLY A 103 -4.09 -12.75 8.35
N TRP A 104 -5.03 -12.55 7.41
CA TRP A 104 -5.81 -11.31 7.29
C TRP A 104 -6.60 -10.95 8.54
N GLN A 105 -7.39 -11.90 9.05
CA GLN A 105 -8.20 -11.70 10.26
C GLN A 105 -7.31 -11.37 11.47
N ARG A 106 -6.18 -12.08 11.60
CA ARG A 106 -5.20 -11.84 12.67
C ARG A 106 -4.59 -10.44 12.56
N LEU A 107 -4.09 -10.06 11.39
CA LEU A 107 -3.46 -8.77 11.14
C LEU A 107 -4.42 -7.62 11.41
N ASN A 108 -5.66 -7.71 10.89
CA ASN A 108 -6.67 -6.69 11.14
C ASN A 108 -6.98 -6.54 12.64
N ALA A 109 -7.12 -7.65 13.37
CA ALA A 109 -7.36 -7.63 14.81
C ALA A 109 -6.17 -7.03 15.59
N GLU A 110 -4.93 -7.37 15.22
CA GLU A 110 -3.72 -6.84 15.83
C GLU A 110 -3.61 -5.31 15.62
N TYR A 111 -3.85 -4.83 14.40
CA TYR A 111 -3.85 -3.39 14.12
C TYR A 111 -5.03 -2.67 14.77
N ALA A 112 -6.23 -3.24 14.79
CA ALA A 112 -7.38 -2.66 15.48
C ALA A 112 -7.08 -2.46 16.97
N LYS A 113 -6.46 -3.45 17.62
CA LYS A 113 -5.97 -3.34 19.01
C LYS A 113 -4.93 -2.23 19.16
N GLN A 114 -3.95 -2.15 18.26
CA GLN A 114 -2.91 -1.09 18.31
C GLN A 114 -3.49 0.32 18.16
N PHE A 115 -4.51 0.48 17.30
CA PHE A 115 -5.15 1.78 17.05
C PHE A 115 -6.29 2.11 18.02
N GLY A 116 -6.65 1.17 18.92
CA GLY A 116 -7.73 1.32 19.89
C GLY A 116 -9.10 1.46 19.23
N ILE A 117 -9.37 0.67 18.18
CA ILE A 117 -10.67 0.62 17.51
C ILE A 117 -11.25 -0.79 17.54
N GLU A 118 -12.57 -0.90 17.42
CA GLU A 118 -13.20 -2.18 17.10
C GLU A 118 -12.89 -2.53 15.64
N THR A 119 -12.68 -3.81 15.34
CA THR A 119 -12.51 -4.26 13.96
C THR A 119 -13.79 -3.94 13.17
N PRO A 120 -13.70 -3.34 11.98
CA PRO A 120 -14.86 -3.19 11.11
C PRO A 120 -15.50 -4.56 10.87
N ASN A 121 -16.81 -4.65 11.11
CA ASN A 121 -17.63 -5.84 10.81
C ASN A 121 -17.75 -6.08 9.30
#